data_AF-A0A921EAH1-F1
#
_entry.id   AF-A0A921EAH1-F1
#
_cell.length_a   1.000
_cell.length_b   1.000
_cell.length_c   1.000
_cell.angle_alpha   90.00
_cell.angle_beta   90.00
_cell.angle_gamma   90.00
#
_symmetry.space_group_name_H-M   'P 1'
#
loop_
_entity.id
_entity.type
_entity.pdbx_description
1 polymer ?
#
loop_
_entity_poly.entity_id
_entity_poly.type
_entity_poly.pdbx_seq_one_letter_code
_entity_poly.pdbx_strand_id
1 'polypeptide(L)'
;MSKPALSAIICSINPHEFKRIESNLKETAGRSSVEVLGFDNRELKWGICKVYNHLASKAQSDKLLFIHEDVIFKSYGWADEVLEKLDDPSTGVIGFAGSTYKTRAYSGWYIASKPEAMRGNVLSNYKPQSILSEEKQ
;
A
#
# COMPACT_ATOMS: atom_id res chain seq x y z
N MET A 1 -2.96 -6.50 24.49
CA MET A 1 -1.92 -6.15 23.50
C MET A 1 -2.21 -4.75 22.97
N SER A 2 -1.20 -3.97 22.59
CA SER A 2 -1.39 -2.66 21.95
C SER A 2 -1.81 -2.81 20.48
N LYS A 3 -2.57 -1.83 19.98
CA LYS A 3 -2.95 -1.69 18.56
C LYS A 3 -1.68 -1.56 17.70
N PRO A 4 -1.56 -2.23 16.54
CA PRO A 4 -0.44 -2.01 15.62
C PRO A 4 -0.48 -0.60 15.04
N ALA A 5 0.68 -0.05 14.69
CA ALA A 5 0.75 1.28 14.07
C ALA A 5 0.23 1.27 12.62
N LEU A 6 0.50 0.20 11.88
CA LEU A 6 0.11 0.03 10.48
C LEU A 6 -0.41 -1.41 10.24
N SER A 7 -1.46 -1.56 9.44
CA SER A 7 -1.94 -2.87 8.97
C SER A 7 -1.68 -3.01 7.46
N ALA A 8 -0.76 -3.89 7.10
CA ALA A 8 -0.45 -4.24 5.71
C ALA A 8 -1.41 -5.32 5.20
N ILE A 9 -1.99 -5.10 4.03
CA ILE A 9 -3.05 -5.89 3.41
C ILE A 9 -2.54 -6.48 2.11
N ILE A 10 -2.48 -7.81 2.04
CA ILE A 10 -1.84 -8.54 0.94
C ILE A 10 -2.79 -9.62 0.40
N CYS A 11 -3.10 -9.53 -0.89
CA CYS A 11 -3.70 -10.62 -1.64
C CYS A 11 -2.56 -11.48 -2.18
N SER A 12 -2.53 -12.77 -1.83
CA SER A 12 -1.48 -13.70 -2.22
C SER A 12 -2.00 -14.82 -3.11
N ILE A 13 -1.24 -15.15 -4.15
CA ILE A 13 -1.34 -16.43 -4.87
C ILE A 13 -0.04 -17.25 -4.74
N ASN A 14 1.05 -16.69 -4.22
CA ASN A 14 2.32 -17.37 -4.00
C ASN A 14 2.72 -17.37 -2.51
N PRO A 15 2.56 -18.51 -1.80
CA PRO A 15 2.95 -18.61 -0.38
C PRO A 15 4.43 -18.34 -0.07
N HIS A 16 5.33 -18.43 -1.06
CA HIS A 16 6.73 -18.07 -0.89
C HIS A 16 6.92 -16.55 -0.86
N GLU A 17 6.36 -15.84 -1.85
CA GLU A 17 6.45 -14.38 -1.89
C GLU A 17 5.68 -13.75 -0.72
N PHE A 18 4.50 -14.27 -0.34
CA PHE A 18 3.80 -13.82 0.87
C PHE A 18 4.67 -13.88 2.14
N LYS A 19 5.35 -15.01 2.39
CA LYS A 19 6.28 -15.13 3.54
C LYS A 19 7.44 -14.14 3.44
N ARG A 20 7.97 -13.95 2.23
CA ARG A 20 9.08 -13.05 1.97
C ARG A 20 8.72 -11.59 2.22
N ILE A 21 7.56 -11.12 1.75
CA ILE A 21 7.08 -9.76 2.04
C ILE A 21 6.66 -9.61 3.51
N GLU A 22 6.06 -10.63 4.12
CA GLU A 22 5.70 -10.61 5.55
C GLU A 22 6.94 -10.40 6.43
N SER A 23 8.00 -11.17 6.19
CA SER A 23 9.29 -11.00 6.87
C SER A 23 9.88 -9.63 6.57
N ASN A 24 9.97 -9.24 5.29
CA ASN A 24 10.58 -7.98 4.88
C ASN A 24 9.88 -6.75 5.48
N LEU A 25 8.54 -6.70 5.50
CA LEU A 25 7.78 -5.62 6.14
C LEU A 25 8.15 -5.50 7.63
N LYS A 26 8.13 -6.63 8.37
CA LYS A 26 8.41 -6.65 9.81
C LYS A 26 9.87 -6.31 10.14
N GLU A 27 10.82 -6.80 9.33
CA GLU A 27 12.26 -6.58 9.52
C GLU A 27 12.70 -5.16 9.16
N THR A 28 12.03 -4.50 8.19
CA THR A 28 12.42 -3.18 7.69
C THR A 28 11.55 -2.02 8.18
N ALA A 29 10.43 -2.28 8.87
CA ALA A 29 9.50 -1.24 9.33
C ALA A 29 10.17 -0.11 10.13
N GLY A 30 11.16 -0.43 10.96
CA GLY A 30 11.76 0.53 11.89
C GLY A 30 11.31 0.28 13.32
N ARG A 31 10.83 1.33 13.99
CA ARG A 31 10.30 1.24 15.36
C ARG A 31 8.80 0.94 15.40
N SER A 32 8.07 1.35 14.37
CA SER A 32 6.63 1.15 14.26
C SER A 32 6.23 -0.31 14.05
N SER A 33 5.16 -0.73 14.72
CA SER A 33 4.62 -2.09 14.62
C SER A 33 3.74 -2.26 13.38
N VAL A 34 4.04 -3.28 12.58
CA VAL A 34 3.29 -3.64 11.37
C VAL A 34 2.56 -4.98 11.57
N GLU A 35 1.23 -4.94 11.52
CA GLU A 35 0.40 -6.13 11.33
C GLU A 35 0.41 -6.50 9.84
N VAL A 36 0.46 -7.81 9.52
CA VAL A 36 0.40 -8.29 8.14
C VAL A 36 -0.80 -9.22 8.00
N LEU A 37 -1.72 -8.86 7.11
CA LEU A 37 -2.96 -9.56 6.82
C LEU A 37 -2.85 -10.15 5.41
N GLY A 38 -2.67 -11.47 5.34
CA GLY A 38 -2.65 -12.23 4.10
C GLY A 38 -4.00 -12.87 3.78
N PHE A 39 -4.38 -12.86 2.50
CA PHE A 39 -5.47 -13.68 1.99
C PHE A 39 -4.96 -14.60 0.88
N ASP A 40 -5.08 -15.90 1.10
CA ASP A 40 -4.77 -16.93 0.11
C ASP A 40 -5.89 -16.98 -0.95
N ASN A 41 -5.59 -16.45 -2.13
CA ASN A 41 -6.56 -16.29 -3.21
C ASN A 41 -6.47 -17.40 -4.28
N ARG A 42 -5.66 -18.44 -4.06
CA ARG A 42 -5.40 -19.51 -5.04
C ARG A 42 -6.67 -20.25 -5.45
N GLU A 43 -7.50 -20.60 -4.45
CA GLU A 43 -8.75 -21.34 -4.66
C GLU A 43 -9.94 -20.41 -4.94
N LEU A 44 -10.12 -19.37 -4.10
CA LEU A 44 -11.31 -18.52 -4.14
C LEU A 44 -11.33 -17.54 -5.32
N LYS A 45 -10.16 -17.16 -5.86
CA LYS A 45 -10.00 -16.33 -7.07
C LYS A 45 -10.85 -15.06 -7.08
N TRP A 46 -10.98 -14.41 -5.92
CA TRP A 46 -11.68 -13.14 -5.78
C TRP A 46 -10.91 -12.02 -6.47
N GLY A 47 -11.63 -11.05 -7.04
CA GLY A 47 -11.00 -9.82 -7.54
C GLY A 47 -10.30 -9.07 -6.41
N ILE A 48 -9.14 -8.46 -6.70
CA ILE A 48 -8.24 -7.87 -5.70
C ILE A 48 -8.94 -6.84 -4.79
N CYS A 49 -9.84 -6.01 -5.33
CA CYS A 49 -10.62 -5.05 -4.54
C CYS A 49 -11.51 -5.72 -3.49
N LYS A 50 -12.08 -6.90 -3.79
CA LYS A 50 -12.89 -7.66 -2.82
C LYS A 50 -12.01 -8.20 -1.69
N VAL A 51 -10.81 -8.71 -2.03
CA VAL A 51 -9.84 -9.19 -1.04
C VAL A 51 -9.36 -8.05 -0.14
N TYR A 52 -8.99 -6.92 -0.72
CA TYR A 52 -8.54 -5.73 0.00
C TYR A 52 -9.62 -5.18 0.94
N ASN A 53 -10.87 -5.04 0.48
CA ASN A 53 -11.97 -4.59 1.34
C ASN A 53 -12.27 -5.60 2.46
N HIS A 54 -12.21 -6.90 2.17
CA HIS A 54 -12.40 -7.95 3.17
C HIS A 54 -11.34 -7.93 4.27
N LEU A 55 -10.06 -7.76 3.91
CA LEU A 55 -8.98 -7.65 4.88
C LEU A 55 -8.97 -6.30 5.61
N ALA A 56 -9.31 -5.19 4.94
CA ALA A 56 -9.46 -3.88 5.58
C ALA A 56 -10.51 -3.91 6.70
N SER A 57 -11.64 -4.61 6.50
CA SER A 57 -12.67 -4.79 7.55
C SER A 57 -12.21 -5.61 8.77
N LYS A 58 -11.03 -6.25 8.69
CA LYS A 58 -10.40 -7.04 9.75
C LYS A 58 -9.14 -6.39 10.33
N ALA A 59 -8.70 -5.26 9.77
CA ALA A 59 -7.47 -4.61 10.16
C ALA A 59 -7.57 -4.03 11.56
N GLN A 60 -6.49 -4.17 12.34
CA GLN A 60 -6.45 -3.61 13.69
C GLN A 60 -6.00 -2.15 13.70
N SER A 61 -5.23 -1.66 12.71
CA SER A 61 -4.87 -0.23 12.60
C SER A 61 -5.88 0.55 11.76
N ASP A 62 -6.02 1.84 12.05
CA ASP A 62 -6.77 2.78 11.19
C ASP A 62 -5.94 3.21 9.96
N LYS A 63 -4.63 2.97 9.99
CA LYS A 63 -3.70 3.23 8.88
C LYS A 63 -3.44 1.94 8.13
N LEU A 64 -3.83 1.92 6.86
CA LEU A 64 -3.82 0.73 6.01
C LEU A 64 -2.78 0.86 4.88
N LEU A 65 -1.99 -0.20 4.67
CA LEU A 65 -1.07 -0.32 3.54
C LEU A 65 -1.57 -1.43 2.60
N PHE A 66 -2.13 -1.06 1.45
CA PHE A 66 -2.48 -2.01 0.39
C PHE A 66 -1.25 -2.29 -0.47
N ILE A 67 -0.85 -3.55 -0.59
CA ILE A 67 0.38 -3.92 -1.30
C ILE A 67 0.28 -5.28 -2.00
N HIS A 68 1.13 -5.47 -3.01
CA HIS A 68 1.31 -6.74 -3.71
C HIS A 68 2.36 -7.62 -3.02
N GLU A 69 2.29 -8.94 -3.23
CA GLU A 69 3.20 -9.89 -2.59
C GLU A 69 4.64 -9.87 -3.15
N ASP A 70 4.86 -9.27 -4.31
CA ASP A 70 6.13 -9.24 -5.06
C ASP A 70 6.98 -7.96 -4.83
N VAL A 71 6.61 -7.14 -3.85
CA VAL A 71 7.34 -5.91 -3.48
C VAL A 71 8.50 -6.22 -2.52
N ILE A 72 9.47 -5.32 -2.41
CA ILE A 72 10.52 -5.37 -1.38
C ILE A 72 10.90 -3.96 -0.91
N PHE A 73 10.81 -3.73 0.39
CA PHE A 73 11.35 -2.55 1.06
C PHE A 73 12.84 -2.76 1.33
N LYS A 74 13.65 -1.81 0.88
CA LYS A 74 15.12 -1.84 1.06
C LYS A 74 15.60 -0.91 2.17
N SER A 75 14.84 0.15 2.45
CA SER A 75 15.15 1.11 3.51
C SER A 75 14.60 0.59 4.83
N TYR A 76 15.45 0.54 5.86
CA TYR A 76 15.00 0.35 7.24
C TYR A 76 14.38 1.66 7.76
N GLY A 77 13.27 1.59 8.50
CA GLY A 77 12.56 2.76 9.02
C GLY A 77 11.43 3.30 8.11
N TRP A 78 11.13 2.62 6.99
CA TRP A 78 10.16 3.12 6.02
C TRP A 78 8.75 3.31 6.61
N ALA A 79 8.35 2.51 7.61
CA ALA A 79 7.03 2.62 8.21
C ALA A 79 6.95 3.89 9.07
N ASP A 80 8.01 4.21 9.82
CA ASP A 80 8.10 5.45 10.60
C ASP A 80 7.93 6.68 9.67
N GLU A 81 8.63 6.72 8.52
CA GLU A 81 8.53 7.82 7.52
C GLU A 81 7.12 7.94 6.89
N VAL A 82 6.50 6.81 6.52
CA VAL A 82 5.15 6.79 5.92
C VAL A 82 4.09 7.20 6.95
N LEU A 83 4.23 6.75 8.20
CA LEU A 83 3.31 7.07 9.29
C LEU A 83 3.37 8.56 9.65
N GLU A 84 4.57 9.15 9.74
CA GLU A 84 4.75 10.60 9.97
C GLU A 84 4.00 11.42 8.91
N LYS A 85 4.09 11.04 7.63
CA LYS A 85 3.37 11.77 6.57
C LYS A 85 1.85 11.47 6.54
N LEU A 86 1.40 10.33 7.06
CA LEU A 86 -0.02 10.03 7.25
C LEU A 86 -0.64 10.76 8.46
N ASP A 87 0.17 11.19 9.44
CA ASP A 87 -0.29 11.98 10.59
C ASP A 87 -0.49 13.47 10.27
N ASP A 88 -0.03 13.95 9.11
CA ASP A 88 -0.40 15.26 8.56
C ASP A 88 -1.90 15.26 8.17
N PRO A 89 -2.76 16.09 8.81
CA PRO A 89 -4.20 16.09 8.55
C PRO A 89 -4.62 16.49 7.13
N SER A 90 -3.69 16.98 6.30
CA SER A 90 -3.93 17.25 4.88
C SER A 90 -3.69 16.03 3.97
N THR A 91 -3.03 14.98 4.46
CA THR A 91 -2.75 13.75 3.72
C THR A 91 -3.92 12.78 3.84
N GLY A 92 -4.61 12.50 2.72
CA GLY A 92 -5.62 11.44 2.66
C GLY A 92 -5.03 10.08 2.30
N VAL A 93 -4.17 10.04 1.28
CA VAL A 93 -3.55 8.80 0.77
C VAL A 93 -2.10 9.07 0.33
N ILE A 94 -1.22 8.13 0.67
CA ILE A 94 0.14 7.99 0.12
C ILE A 94 0.17 6.74 -0.77
N GLY A 95 0.77 6.86 -1.96
CA GLY A 95 0.97 5.76 -2.90
C GLY A 95 2.30 5.86 -3.63
N PHE A 96 2.69 4.76 -4.30
CA PHE A 96 3.95 4.63 -5.03
C PHE A 96 3.63 4.24 -6.52
N ALA A 97 3.94 5.13 -7.49
CA ALA A 97 3.73 5.02 -8.96
C ALA A 97 5.06 4.96 -9.78
N GLY A 98 5.24 5.73 -10.88
CA GLY A 98 6.53 6.27 -11.45
C GLY A 98 7.33 5.58 -12.60
N SER A 99 8.69 5.71 -12.69
CA SER A 99 9.65 5.12 -13.70
C SER A 99 10.89 4.28 -13.18
N THR A 100 11.31 3.17 -13.85
CA THR A 100 12.61 2.44 -13.65
C THR A 100 13.75 2.88 -14.60
N TYR A 101 13.46 3.68 -15.62
CA TYR A 101 14.38 4.02 -16.73
C TYR A 101 14.44 5.56 -16.89
N LYS A 102 15.58 6.12 -17.32
CA LYS A 102 15.75 7.59 -17.40
C LYS A 102 16.60 7.99 -18.61
N THR A 103 16.12 8.96 -19.39
CA THR A 103 16.75 9.41 -20.65
C THR A 103 17.78 10.53 -20.44
N ARG A 104 18.66 10.73 -21.43
CA ARG A 104 19.69 11.81 -21.46
C ARG A 104 19.20 13.17 -21.97
N ALA A 105 17.97 13.25 -22.47
CA ALA A 105 17.30 14.46 -22.93
C ALA A 105 15.95 14.61 -22.22
N TYR A 106 15.36 15.80 -22.27
CA TYR A 106 14.08 16.13 -21.60
C TYR A 106 12.95 15.15 -22.01
N SER A 107 12.30 14.52 -21.02
CA SER A 107 11.17 13.58 -21.21
C SER A 107 10.26 13.56 -19.97
N GLY A 108 9.07 12.95 -20.09
CA GLY A 108 8.17 12.68 -18.95
C GLY A 108 8.55 11.42 -18.16
N TRP A 109 7.87 11.20 -17.02
CA TRP A 109 7.98 9.94 -16.24
C TRP A 109 7.52 8.75 -17.09
N TYR A 110 6.42 8.92 -17.82
CA TYR A 110 5.89 7.94 -18.75
C TYR A 110 6.74 7.86 -20.02
N ILE A 111 7.54 6.79 -20.14
CA ILE A 111 8.34 6.51 -21.33
C ILE A 111 7.52 5.56 -22.22
N ALA A 112 6.70 6.12 -23.09
CA ALA A 112 5.71 5.40 -23.90
C ALA A 112 6.29 4.23 -24.72
N SER A 113 7.55 4.33 -25.14
CA SER A 113 8.27 3.30 -25.91
C SER A 113 9.04 2.28 -25.07
N LYS A 114 9.10 2.46 -23.73
CA LYS A 114 9.70 1.52 -22.76
C LYS A 114 8.93 1.49 -21.44
N PRO A 115 7.71 0.90 -21.41
CA PRO A 115 6.84 0.84 -20.22
C PRO A 115 7.42 0.05 -19.05
N GLU A 116 8.45 -0.77 -19.26
CA GLU A 116 9.24 -1.42 -18.19
C GLU A 116 9.80 -0.41 -17.14
N ALA A 117 9.71 0.88 -17.47
CA ALA A 117 9.86 2.05 -16.62
C ALA A 117 8.67 2.33 -15.65
N MET A 118 8.64 1.73 -14.43
CA MET A 118 7.55 1.92 -13.43
C MET A 118 7.91 2.10 -11.90
N ARG A 119 8.58 3.19 -11.42
CA ARG A 119 8.86 3.54 -9.97
C ARG A 119 8.85 5.06 -9.55
N GLY A 120 8.13 5.47 -8.50
CA GLY A 120 7.88 6.87 -8.08
C GLY A 120 6.69 6.98 -7.12
N ASN A 121 6.10 8.17 -6.88
CA ASN A 121 5.15 8.40 -5.76
C ASN A 121 3.89 9.23 -6.16
N VAL A 122 2.75 8.97 -5.50
CA VAL A 122 1.49 9.73 -5.58
C VAL A 122 1.07 10.13 -4.18
N LEU A 123 0.84 11.42 -3.96
CA LEU A 123 0.22 11.96 -2.74
C LEU A 123 -1.13 12.54 -3.14
N SER A 124 -2.21 12.15 -2.45
CA SER A 124 -3.56 12.61 -2.77
C SER A 124 -4.21 13.30 -1.58
N ASN A 125 -4.52 14.57 -1.77
CA ASN A 125 -5.23 15.42 -0.80
C ASN A 125 -6.74 15.34 -1.09
N TYR A 126 -7.33 14.14 -0.99
CA TYR A 126 -8.77 13.98 -1.13
C TYR A 126 -9.47 14.54 0.10
N LYS A 127 -10.06 15.74 -0.02
CA LYS A 127 -11.06 16.21 0.94
C LYS A 127 -12.38 15.50 0.62
N PRO A 128 -12.90 14.60 1.46
CA PRO A 128 -14.27 14.15 1.31
C PRO A 128 -15.18 15.37 1.50
N GLN A 129 -15.86 15.78 0.43
CA GLN A 129 -17.11 16.51 0.62
C GLN A 129 -18.02 15.58 1.40
N SER A 130 -18.67 16.12 2.43
CA SER A 130 -19.66 15.40 3.25
C SER A 130 -20.59 14.63 2.33
N ILE A 131 -20.71 13.32 2.54
CA ILE A 131 -21.77 12.53 1.92
C ILE A 131 -23.07 13.11 2.46
N LEU A 132 -23.69 13.99 1.67
CA LEU A 132 -25.03 14.45 1.93
C LEU A 132 -25.93 13.23 1.88
N SER A 133 -26.67 13.03 2.95
CA SER A 133 -27.72 12.03 3.04
C SER A 133 -28.80 12.35 2.00
N GLU A 134 -28.75 11.73 0.83
CA GLU A 134 -29.94 11.62 0.00
C GLU A 134 -30.85 10.55 0.59
N GLU A 135 -31.66 10.97 1.56
CA GLU A 135 -33.01 10.41 1.67
C GLU A 135 -33.72 10.66 0.33
N LYS A 136 -34.06 9.59 -0.40
CA LYS A 136 -35.20 9.61 -1.32
C LYS A 136 -35.99 8.31 -1.17
N GLN A 137 -37.29 8.53 -1.00
CA GLN A 137 -38.41 7.61 -0.78
C GLN A 137 -38.40 6.35 -1.65
#